data_AF-A0A7K0IVJ9-F1
#
_entry.id   AF-A0A7K0IVJ9-F1
#
_cell.length_a   1.000
_cell.length_b   1.000
_cell.length_c   1.000
_cell.angle_alpha   90.00
_cell.angle_beta   90.00
_cell.angle_gamma   90.00
#
_symmetry.space_group_name_H-M   'P 1'
#
loop_
_entity.id
_entity.type
_entity.pdbx_description
1 polymer ?
#
loop_
_entity_poly.entity_id
_entity_poly.type
_entity_poly.pdbx_seq_one_letter_code
_entity_poly.pdbx_strand_id
1 'polypeptide(L)'
;MATVEAVCISENKGERKKPVDAVEMRENHGIVGDGHAGEWHRQVSLLATESIEKMRKLGLDVTAGDFAENITTSGIDLVSLPLGSRLQVGQALLEVTQIGKECHTRCAIYYQAGDCVMPKEGIFAKVISGGIVKPADQIQLVSP
;
A
#
# COMPACT_ATOMS: atom_id res chain seq x y z
N MET A 1 3.92 -9.88 -14.89
CA MET A 1 4.88 -9.88 -13.77
C MET A 1 4.40 -8.84 -12.79
N ALA A 2 4.62 -9.05 -11.50
CA ALA A 2 4.18 -8.09 -10.50
C ALA A 2 5.18 -6.94 -10.35
N THR A 3 4.68 -5.70 -10.27
CA THR A 3 5.50 -4.48 -10.25
C THR A 3 4.91 -3.40 -9.35
N VAL A 4 5.76 -2.49 -8.91
CA VAL A 4 5.36 -1.23 -8.26
C VAL A 4 4.98 -0.22 -9.33
N GLU A 5 3.74 0.25 -9.33
CA GLU A 5 3.28 1.33 -10.22
C GLU A 5 3.57 2.70 -9.63
N ALA A 6 3.40 2.85 -8.31
CA ALA A 6 3.66 4.09 -7.61
C ALA A 6 4.05 3.82 -6.15
N VAL A 7 4.86 4.73 -5.61
CA VAL A 7 5.11 4.84 -4.16
C VAL A 7 4.60 6.19 -3.70
N CYS A 8 3.89 6.22 -2.58
CA CYS A 8 3.17 7.39 -2.11
C CYS A 8 3.39 7.58 -0.60
N ILE A 9 3.50 8.84 -0.17
CA ILE A 9 3.62 9.21 1.24
C ILE A 9 2.67 10.34 1.61
N SER A 10 2.37 10.46 2.89
CA SER A 10 1.76 11.64 3.50
C SER A 10 2.46 11.93 4.81
N GLU A 11 2.73 13.20 5.12
CA GLU A 11 3.42 13.56 6.36
C GLU A 11 2.54 13.28 7.59
N ASN A 12 1.22 13.52 7.48
CA ASN A 12 0.29 13.27 8.58
C ASN A 12 -0.69 12.12 8.28
N LYS A 13 -1.28 11.60 9.36
CA LYS A 13 -2.37 10.61 9.27
C LYS A 13 -3.66 11.28 8.81
N GLY A 14 -4.48 10.54 8.06
CA GLY A 14 -5.77 11.02 7.56
C GLY A 14 -5.69 11.90 6.31
N GLU A 15 -4.48 12.23 5.85
CA GLU A 15 -4.24 12.90 4.58
C GLU A 15 -4.22 11.90 3.42
N ARG A 16 -4.49 12.40 2.21
CA ARG A 16 -4.23 11.64 0.98
C ARG A 16 -2.73 11.53 0.78
N LYS A 17 -2.28 10.36 0.36
CA LYS A 17 -0.88 10.16 0.01
C LYS A 17 -0.61 10.70 -1.39
N LYS A 18 0.59 11.22 -1.59
CA LYS A 18 1.03 11.79 -2.87
C LYS A 18 2.13 10.91 -3.45
N PRO A 19 2.11 10.64 -4.76
CA PRO A 19 3.20 9.95 -5.44
C PRO A 19 4.53 10.67 -5.26
N VAL A 20 5.60 9.89 -5.09
CA VAL A 20 7.00 10.35 -5.04
C VAL A 20 7.87 9.42 -5.89
N ASP A 21 9.07 9.87 -6.26
CA ASP A 21 9.97 9.10 -7.15
C ASP A 21 10.53 7.84 -6.49
N ALA A 22 10.70 7.86 -5.17
CA ALA A 22 11.18 6.74 -4.38
C ALA A 22 10.82 6.93 -2.91
N VAL A 23 10.82 5.83 -2.15
CA VAL A 23 10.67 5.82 -0.69
C VAL A 23 11.78 5.00 -0.05
N GLU A 24 12.21 5.44 1.14
CA GLU A 24 13.11 4.68 1.99
C GLU A 24 12.31 3.83 2.97
N MET A 25 12.47 2.51 2.88
CA MET A 25 11.92 1.55 3.83
C MET A 25 12.92 1.32 4.96
N ARG A 26 12.46 1.40 6.20
CA ARG A 26 13.25 1.09 7.40
C ARG A 26 12.62 -0.07 8.15
N GLU A 27 13.46 -1.05 8.48
CA GLU A 27 13.08 -2.25 9.23
C GLU A 27 12.36 -1.87 10.53
N ASN A 28 11.27 -2.59 10.82
CA ASN A 28 10.40 -2.38 11.99
C ASN A 28 9.86 -0.95 12.15
N HIS A 29 9.92 -0.13 11.10
CA HIS A 29 9.45 1.24 11.11
C HIS A 29 8.45 1.54 9.99
N GLY A 30 8.66 1.04 8.77
CA GLY A 30 7.87 1.45 7.60
C GLY A 30 8.61 2.45 6.73
N ILE A 31 7.87 3.34 6.08
CA ILE A 31 8.44 4.35 5.18
C ILE A 31 8.91 5.58 5.97
N VAL A 32 10.16 5.96 5.81
CA VAL A 32 10.71 7.17 6.43
C VAL A 32 9.96 8.41 5.91
N GLY A 33 9.46 9.23 6.84
CA GLY A 33 8.69 10.44 6.52
C GLY A 33 7.19 10.24 6.33
N ASP A 34 6.69 8.99 6.38
CA ASP A 34 5.25 8.74 6.35
C ASP A 34 4.61 8.87 7.74
N GLY A 35 3.44 9.51 7.81
CA GLY A 35 2.69 9.71 9.04
C GLY A 35 2.20 8.41 9.70
N HIS A 36 2.24 7.28 9.00
CA HIS A 36 1.93 5.94 9.52
C HIS A 36 3.17 5.14 9.93
N ALA A 37 4.37 5.68 9.79
CA ALA A 37 5.57 4.99 10.23
C ALA A 37 5.62 4.81 11.75
N GLY A 38 6.22 3.71 12.22
CA GLY A 38 6.37 3.36 13.62
C GLY A 38 6.41 1.85 13.89
N GLU A 39 6.59 1.47 15.15
CA GLU A 39 6.65 0.07 15.59
C GLU A 39 5.24 -0.52 15.78
N TRP A 40 4.56 -0.85 14.69
CA TRP A 40 3.24 -1.48 14.70
C TRP A 40 3.04 -2.38 13.48
N HIS A 41 1.86 -3.00 13.34
CA HIS A 41 1.64 -4.02 12.30
C HIS A 41 1.27 -3.46 10.92
N ARG A 42 0.88 -2.19 10.78
CA ARG A 42 0.48 -1.61 9.48
C ARG A 42 1.47 -0.53 9.02
N GLN A 43 2.74 -0.90 8.93
CA GLN A 43 3.82 0.02 8.58
C GLN A 43 3.75 0.51 7.14
N VAL A 44 3.31 -0.37 6.24
CA VAL A 44 3.18 -0.08 4.81
C VAL A 44 1.82 -0.59 4.34
N SER A 45 1.06 0.25 3.65
CA SER A 45 -0.18 -0.15 2.96
C SER A 45 0.06 -0.43 1.49
N LEU A 46 -0.56 -1.48 0.95
CA LEU A 46 -0.49 -1.84 -0.46
C LEU A 46 -1.90 -1.96 -1.04
N LEU A 47 -2.07 -1.52 -2.29
CA LEU A 47 -3.30 -1.69 -3.06
C LEU A 47 -2.96 -1.96 -4.53
N ALA A 48 -3.69 -2.89 -5.16
CA ALA A 48 -3.47 -3.23 -6.55
C ALA A 48 -4.12 -2.20 -7.48
N THR A 49 -3.48 -1.90 -8.60
CA THR A 49 -4.02 -1.04 -9.67
C THR A 49 -5.32 -1.64 -10.21
N GLU A 50 -5.41 -2.96 -10.27
CA GLU A 50 -6.61 -3.71 -10.60
C GLU A 50 -7.80 -3.34 -9.69
N SER A 51 -7.54 -3.06 -8.41
CA SER A 51 -8.54 -2.57 -7.45
C SER A 51 -8.91 -1.12 -7.69
N ILE A 52 -7.94 -0.25 -8.01
CA ILE A 52 -8.18 1.16 -8.34
C ILE A 52 -9.01 1.26 -9.63
N GLU A 53 -8.72 0.45 -10.64
CA GLU A 53 -9.45 0.40 -11.91
C GLU A 53 -10.90 -0.03 -11.74
N LYS A 54 -11.22 -0.93 -10.80
CA LYS A 54 -12.61 -1.24 -10.46
C LYS A 54 -13.35 0.01 -9.98
N MET A 55 -12.71 0.82 -9.15
CA MET A 55 -13.31 2.05 -8.64
C MET A 55 -13.46 3.12 -9.72
N ARG A 56 -12.47 3.25 -10.63
CA ARG A 56 -12.58 4.14 -11.81
C ARG A 56 -13.74 3.76 -12.71
N LYS A 57 -13.96 2.45 -12.94
CA LYS A 57 -15.12 1.94 -13.71
C LYS A 57 -16.48 2.25 -13.06
N LEU A 58 -16.51 2.48 -11.75
CA LEU A 58 -17.70 2.94 -11.02
C LEU A 58 -17.87 4.47 -11.08
N GLY A 59 -17.01 5.19 -11.81
CA GLY A 59 -17.10 6.63 -12.04
C GLY A 59 -16.31 7.48 -11.06
N LEU A 60 -15.44 6.89 -10.22
CA LEU A 60 -14.56 7.67 -9.35
C LEU A 60 -13.37 8.23 -10.12
N ASP A 61 -13.07 9.51 -9.89
CA ASP A 61 -11.81 10.15 -10.29
C ASP A 61 -10.76 9.98 -9.17
N VAL A 62 -9.98 8.90 -9.26
CA VAL A 62 -8.99 8.48 -8.25
C VAL A 62 -7.70 7.99 -8.91
N THR A 63 -6.59 8.18 -8.22
CA THR A 63 -5.25 7.75 -8.63
C THR A 63 -4.45 7.11 -7.48
N ALA A 64 -3.20 6.74 -7.75
CA ALA A 64 -2.32 6.19 -6.74
C ALA A 64 -2.19 7.12 -5.52
N GLY A 65 -2.34 6.55 -4.33
CA GLY A 65 -2.27 7.23 -3.03
C GLY A 65 -3.61 7.81 -2.55
N ASP A 66 -4.63 7.92 -3.40
CA ASP A 66 -5.94 8.45 -3.02
C ASP A 66 -6.63 7.57 -1.97
N PHE A 67 -6.45 6.25 -2.05
CA PHE A 67 -6.99 5.30 -1.06
C PHE A 67 -6.12 5.16 0.19
N ALA A 68 -5.11 6.04 0.33
CA ALA A 68 -4.10 6.05 1.39
C ALA A 68 -3.18 4.83 1.40
N GLU A 69 -3.02 4.16 0.25
CA GLU A 69 -2.00 3.16 0.01
C GLU A 69 -0.61 3.82 -0.15
N ASN A 70 0.41 3.17 0.40
CA ASN A 70 1.79 3.58 0.21
C ASN A 70 2.38 3.01 -1.09
N ILE A 71 2.00 1.80 -1.46
CA ILE A 71 2.48 1.15 -2.68
C ILE A 71 1.26 0.77 -3.51
N THR A 72 1.20 1.33 -4.71
CA THR A 72 0.29 0.84 -5.73
C THR A 72 1.01 -0.23 -6.54
N THR A 73 0.46 -1.44 -6.59
CA THR A 73 1.07 -2.56 -7.30
C THR A 73 0.31 -2.87 -8.60
N SER A 74 0.87 -3.69 -9.47
CA SER A 74 0.18 -4.29 -10.60
C SER A 74 0.62 -5.74 -10.77
N GLY A 75 -0.22 -6.57 -11.39
CA GLY A 75 0.10 -7.96 -11.74
C GLY A 75 0.20 -8.91 -10.54
N ILE A 76 -0.40 -8.56 -9.40
CA ILE A 76 -0.43 -9.36 -8.17
C ILE A 76 -1.81 -9.28 -7.50
N ASP A 77 -2.35 -10.43 -7.11
CA ASP A 77 -3.56 -10.53 -6.31
C ASP A 77 -3.21 -10.45 -4.82
N LEU A 78 -3.22 -9.23 -4.27
CA LEU A 78 -2.81 -8.95 -2.89
C LEU A 78 -3.72 -9.60 -1.85
N VAL A 79 -5.04 -9.63 -2.09
CA VAL A 79 -6.03 -10.10 -1.10
C VAL A 79 -6.01 -11.60 -0.91
N SER A 80 -5.54 -12.32 -1.91
CA SER A 80 -5.41 -13.78 -1.86
C SER A 80 -4.12 -14.24 -1.17
N LEU A 81 -3.23 -13.31 -0.80
CA LEU A 81 -2.00 -13.64 -0.09
C LEU A 81 -2.30 -14.05 1.36
N PRO A 82 -1.79 -15.21 1.83
CA PRO A 82 -1.87 -15.56 3.25
C PRO A 82 -1.16 -14.53 4.14
N LEU A 83 -1.65 -14.35 5.37
CA LEU A 83 -0.91 -13.62 6.40
C LEU A 83 0.45 -14.29 6.66
N GLY A 84 1.50 -13.50 6.83
CA GLY A 84 2.89 -13.97 6.92
C GLY A 84 3.57 -14.18 5.56
N SER A 85 2.87 -13.98 4.44
CA SER A 85 3.50 -13.99 3.12
C SER A 85 4.57 -12.91 3.03
N ARG A 86 5.72 -13.24 2.42
CA ARG A 86 6.80 -12.29 2.22
C ARG A 86 6.90 -11.84 0.77
N LEU A 87 6.96 -10.53 0.59
CA LEU A 87 7.08 -9.88 -0.71
C LEU A 87 8.43 -9.18 -0.77
N GLN A 88 9.30 -9.64 -1.67
CA GLN A 88 10.46 -8.86 -2.10
C GLN A 88 9.94 -7.76 -3.03
N VAL A 89 10.08 -6.50 -2.61
CA VAL A 89 9.63 -5.32 -3.35
C VAL A 89 10.84 -4.42 -3.57
N GLY A 90 11.38 -4.42 -4.79
CA GLY A 90 12.64 -3.74 -5.05
C GLY A 90 13.73 -4.24 -4.09
N GLN A 91 14.31 -3.33 -3.30
CA GLN A 91 15.32 -3.66 -2.29
C GLN A 91 14.75 -4.10 -0.94
N ALA A 92 13.48 -3.82 -0.67
CA ALA A 92 12.87 -4.08 0.63
C ALA A 92 12.17 -5.44 0.69
N LEU A 93 12.19 -6.05 1.87
CA LEU A 93 11.42 -7.27 2.16
C LEU A 93 10.25 -6.91 3.08
N LEU A 94 9.03 -7.18 2.62
CA LEU A 94 7.80 -6.91 3.36
C LEU A 94 7.13 -8.21 3.78
N GLU A 95 6.48 -8.22 4.94
CA GLU A 95 5.65 -9.34 5.40
C GLU A 95 4.21 -8.89 5.58
N VAL A 96 3.27 -9.60 4.95
CA VAL A 96 1.83 -9.31 5.02
C VAL A 96 1.32 -9.57 6.43
N THR A 97 0.76 -8.55 7.06
CA THR A 97 0.28 -8.61 8.45
C THR A 97 -1.23 -8.47 8.56
N GLN A 98 -1.89 -7.93 7.53
CA GLN A 98 -3.34 -7.78 7.54
C GLN A 98 -3.90 -7.65 6.12
N ILE A 99 -5.11 -8.17 5.92
CA ILE A 99 -5.92 -8.00 4.71
C ILE A 99 -7.15 -7.19 5.06
N GLY A 100 -7.45 -6.17 4.27
CA GLY A 100 -8.53 -5.23 4.50
C GLY A 100 -8.37 -4.43 5.79
N LYS A 101 -9.37 -3.60 6.11
CA LYS A 101 -9.49 -2.94 7.42
C LYS A 101 -10.91 -2.45 7.66
N GLU A 102 -11.29 -2.35 8.92
CA GLU A 102 -12.46 -1.55 9.30
C GLU A 102 -12.15 -0.05 9.23
N CYS A 103 -13.09 0.74 8.70
CA CYS A 103 -13.04 2.19 8.72
C CYS A 103 -13.93 2.70 9.86
N HIS A 104 -13.33 3.14 10.96
CA HIS A 104 -14.09 3.74 12.07
C HIS A 104 -14.45 5.20 11.81
N THR A 105 -13.71 5.89 10.95
CA THR A 105 -13.95 7.28 10.55
C THR A 105 -14.08 7.39 9.04
N ARG A 106 -14.94 8.30 8.59
CA ARG A 106 -15.11 8.61 7.17
C ARG A 106 -13.87 9.39 6.69
N CYS A 107 -13.14 8.83 5.72
CA CYS A 107 -11.98 9.48 5.11
C CYS A 107 -12.39 10.30 3.88
N ALA A 108 -11.44 11.04 3.30
CA ALA A 108 -11.67 11.85 2.11
C ALA A 108 -12.32 11.06 0.95
N ILE A 109 -11.97 9.78 0.77
CA ILE A 109 -12.55 8.91 -0.25
C ILE A 109 -14.00 8.58 0.04
N TYR A 110 -14.37 8.31 1.29
CA TYR A 110 -15.76 8.06 1.62
C TYR A 110 -16.64 9.26 1.26
N TYR A 111 -16.18 10.48 1.52
CA TYR A 111 -16.92 11.69 1.16
C TYR A 111 -17.00 11.93 -0.36
N GLN A 112 -15.98 11.51 -1.12
CA GLN A 112 -15.98 11.65 -2.58
C GLN A 112 -16.82 10.57 -3.27
N ALA A 113 -16.80 9.34 -2.75
CA ALA A 113 -17.23 8.15 -3.50
C ALA A 113 -18.25 7.26 -2.79
N GLY A 114 -18.51 7.48 -1.50
CA GLY A 114 -19.41 6.65 -0.70
C GLY A 114 -18.88 5.25 -0.33
N ASP A 115 -17.93 4.71 -1.08
CA ASP A 115 -17.29 3.42 -0.83
C ASP A 115 -15.78 3.48 -1.03
N CYS A 116 -15.02 2.89 -0.11
CA CYS A 116 -13.57 2.85 -0.16
C CYS A 116 -13.14 1.41 -0.44
N VAL A 117 -12.22 1.21 -1.39
CA VAL A 117 -11.73 -0.12 -1.75
C VAL A 117 -10.73 -0.66 -0.72
N MET A 118 -10.02 0.22 0.00
CA MET A 118 -8.98 -0.17 0.96
C MET A 118 -9.47 -1.12 2.08
N PRO A 119 -10.65 -0.93 2.69
CA PRO A 119 -11.26 -1.91 3.60
C PRO A 119 -11.40 -3.34 3.08
N LYS A 120 -11.59 -3.49 1.77
CA LYS A 120 -11.93 -4.77 1.13
C LYS A 120 -10.74 -5.39 0.42
N GLU A 121 -9.97 -4.57 -0.29
CA GLU A 121 -8.91 -5.05 -1.19
C GLU A 121 -7.49 -4.55 -0.85
N GLY A 122 -7.36 -3.61 0.07
CA GLY A 122 -6.05 -3.18 0.55
C GLY A 122 -5.42 -4.21 1.49
N ILE A 123 -4.10 -4.30 1.51
CA ILE A 123 -3.38 -5.07 2.52
C ILE A 123 -2.38 -4.19 3.27
N PHE A 124 -1.91 -4.69 4.41
CA PHE A 124 -0.89 -4.05 5.23
C PHE A 124 0.26 -5.00 5.47
N ALA A 125 1.45 -4.43 5.57
CA ALA A 125 2.68 -5.17 5.79
C ALA A 125 3.59 -4.48 6.80
N LYS A 126 4.54 -5.27 7.32
CA LYS A 126 5.72 -4.79 8.04
C LYS A 126 6.95 -4.85 7.15
N VAL A 127 7.92 -3.97 7.41
CA VAL A 127 9.25 -4.01 6.79
C VAL A 127 10.13 -4.96 7.59
N ILE A 128 10.47 -6.09 6.98
CA ILE A 128 11.39 -7.11 7.52
C ILE A 128 12.84 -6.75 7.18
N SER A 129 13.07 -6.18 6.00
CA SER A 129 14.37 -5.64 5.61
C SER A 129 14.18 -4.36 4.83
N GLY A 130 14.93 -3.32 5.21
CA GLY A 130 14.84 -1.99 4.62
C GLY A 130 15.50 -1.89 3.24
N GLY A 131 15.36 -0.74 2.61
CA GLY A 131 15.90 -0.46 1.28
C GLY A 131 15.11 0.60 0.54
N ILE A 132 15.58 0.97 -0.65
CA ILE A 132 14.87 1.90 -1.52
C ILE A 132 13.87 1.14 -2.39
N VAL A 133 12.65 1.66 -2.46
CA VAL A 133 11.59 1.19 -3.37
C VAL A 133 11.15 2.35 -4.26
N LYS A 134 11.01 2.10 -5.56
CA LYS A 134 10.60 3.07 -6.56
C LYS A 134 9.61 2.47 -7.56
N PRO A 135 8.90 3.30 -8.36
CA PRO A 135 8.12 2.81 -9.49
C PRO A 135 8.95 1.93 -10.43
N ALA A 136 8.28 0.96 -11.06
CA ALA A 136 8.83 -0.09 -11.90
C ALA A 136 9.70 -1.15 -11.20
N ASP A 137 9.92 -1.06 -9.88
CA ASP A 137 10.55 -2.16 -9.14
C ASP A 137 9.69 -3.43 -9.22
N GLN A 138 10.36 -4.59 -9.30
CA GLN A 138 9.69 -5.88 -9.32
C GLN A 138 9.18 -6.27 -7.94
N ILE A 139 8.07 -7.01 -7.95
CA ILE A 139 7.48 -7.65 -6.77
C ILE A 139 7.56 -9.16 -6.96
N GLN A 140 8.10 -9.86 -5.97
CA GLN A 140 8.21 -11.31 -5.97
C GLN A 140 7.75 -11.88 -4.64
N LEU A 141 6.91 -12.91 -4.69
CA LEU A 141 6.60 -13.70 -3.51
C LEU A 141 7.81 -14.58 -3.18
N VAL A 142 8.29 -14.50 -1.95
CA VAL A 142 9.44 -15.28 -1.48
C VAL A 142 9.05 -16.15 -0.30
N SER A 143 9.74 -17.29 -0.18
CA SER A 143 9.59 -18.17 0.98
C SER A 143 10.10 -17.46 2.25
N PRO A 144 9.46 -17.69 3.41
CA PRO A 144 9.95 -17.22 4.72
C PRO A 144 11.34 -17.76 5.08
#